data_AF-A0A7S2U627-F1
#
_entry.id   AF-A0A7S2U627-F1
#
_cell.length_a   1.000
_cell.length_b   1.000
_cell.length_c   1.000
_cell.angle_alpha   90.00
_cell.angle_beta   90.00
_cell.angle_gamma   90.00
#
_symmetry.space_group_name_H-M   'P 1'
#
loop_
_entity.id
_entity.type
_entity.pdbx_description
1 polymer ?
#
loop_
_entity_poly.entity_id
_entity_poly.type
_entity_poly.pdbx_seq_one_letter_code
_entity_poly.pdbx_strand_id
1 'polypeptide(L)'
;SPKISSSVETKEEKPSGAKEQALSEMMNRIKETPESAIKLKLSIQMPTNKGGLYLKLSQQKKILHETEIIWEETSPAWKEFQIAFQEIDMKHPMKLVCWAKEEKGQKTSDFLGMAMIEISDLFQFQSNSSLPLCNRFNAPLKDMMLFFRGIEITPKRLSAVSNNVDL
;
A
#
# COMPACT_ATOMS: atom_id res chain seq x y z
N SER A 1 13.96 -41.59 -24.09
CA SER A 1 13.93 -40.24 -23.49
C SER A 1 12.81 -40.16 -22.48
N PRO A 2 13.07 -39.98 -21.17
CA PRO A 2 12.00 -39.81 -20.20
C PRO A 2 11.56 -38.33 -20.13
N LYS A 3 10.24 -38.13 -20.10
CA LYS A 3 9.56 -36.86 -19.83
C LYS A 3 9.69 -36.55 -18.34
N ILE A 4 10.18 -35.36 -17.99
CA ILE A 4 10.09 -34.83 -16.62
C ILE A 4 8.99 -33.78 -16.63
N SER A 5 7.86 -34.13 -16.05
CA SER A 5 6.77 -33.22 -15.68
C SER A 5 7.07 -32.74 -14.27
N SER A 6 7.51 -31.50 -14.11
CA SER A 6 7.64 -30.86 -12.79
C SER A 6 6.39 -30.03 -12.49
N SER A 7 5.44 -30.63 -11.79
CA SER A 7 4.37 -29.91 -11.13
C SER A 7 4.97 -29.19 -9.92
N VAL A 8 5.07 -27.87 -9.98
CA VAL A 8 5.45 -27.05 -8.83
C VAL A 8 4.19 -26.85 -7.99
N GLU A 9 4.07 -27.63 -6.91
CA GLU A 9 3.11 -27.37 -5.85
C GLU A 9 3.53 -26.10 -5.10
N THR A 10 2.81 -25.00 -5.33
CA THR A 10 2.85 -23.83 -4.45
C THR A 10 2.20 -24.20 -3.13
N LYS A 11 3.03 -24.39 -2.08
CA LYS A 11 2.54 -24.47 -0.70
C LYS A 11 1.90 -23.14 -0.31
N GLU A 12 0.58 -23.15 -0.13
CA GLU A 12 -0.12 -22.10 0.59
C GLU A 12 0.35 -22.13 2.06
N GLU A 13 1.24 -21.21 2.44
CA GLU A 13 1.54 -20.97 3.84
C GLU A 13 0.29 -20.41 4.52
N LYS A 14 -0.30 -21.20 5.43
CA LYS A 14 -1.35 -20.70 6.32
C LYS A 14 -0.78 -19.54 7.15
N PRO A 15 -1.47 -18.39 7.20
CA PRO A 15 -1.05 -17.28 8.05
C PRO A 15 -0.98 -17.73 9.52
N SER A 16 0.03 -17.29 10.25
CA SER A 16 0.20 -17.64 11.66
C SER A 16 -0.99 -17.14 12.49
N GLY A 17 -1.37 -17.86 13.56
CA GLY A 17 -2.52 -17.51 14.40
C GLY A 17 -2.50 -16.07 14.96
N ALA A 18 -1.31 -15.46 15.08
CA ALA A 18 -1.15 -14.07 15.47
C ALA A 18 -1.66 -13.08 14.39
N LYS A 19 -1.43 -13.37 13.10
CA LYS A 19 -1.94 -12.54 11.99
C LYS A 19 -3.46 -12.60 11.91
N GLU A 20 -4.03 -13.77 12.15
CA GLU A 20 -5.48 -14.00 12.10
C GLU A 20 -6.20 -13.31 13.27
N GLN A 21 -5.62 -13.36 14.48
CA GLN A 21 -6.16 -12.65 15.64
C GLN A 21 -6.11 -11.12 15.48
N ALA A 22 -4.99 -10.57 15.01
CA ALA A 22 -4.85 -9.12 14.77
C ALA A 22 -5.84 -8.63 13.70
N LEU A 23 -6.02 -9.41 12.63
CA LEU A 23 -7.00 -9.12 11.59
C LEU A 23 -8.44 -9.16 12.14
N SER A 24 -8.77 -10.14 12.98
CA SER A 24 -10.10 -10.28 13.59
C SER A 24 -10.43 -9.13 14.54
N GLU A 25 -9.52 -8.77 15.45
CA GLU A 25 -9.73 -7.65 16.39
C GLU A 25 -9.97 -6.33 15.67
N MET A 26 -9.24 -6.11 14.58
CA MET A 26 -9.42 -4.91 13.76
C MET A 26 -10.71 -4.96 12.94
N MET A 27 -11.07 -6.10 12.35
CA MET A 27 -12.34 -6.23 11.64
C MET A 27 -13.52 -5.88 12.56
N ASN A 28 -13.42 -6.20 13.85
CA ASN A 28 -14.41 -5.77 14.82
C ASN A 28 -14.40 -4.24 15.03
N ARG A 29 -13.23 -3.61 15.17
CA ARG A 29 -13.11 -2.14 15.27
C ARG A 29 -13.64 -1.40 14.04
N ILE A 30 -13.39 -1.93 12.84
CA ILE A 30 -13.86 -1.34 11.57
C ILE A 30 -15.38 -1.54 11.41
N LYS A 31 -15.91 -2.71 11.77
CA LYS A 31 -17.38 -2.95 11.75
C LYS A 31 -18.13 -1.96 12.63
N GLU A 32 -17.54 -1.57 13.76
CA GLU A 32 -18.10 -0.55 14.65
C GLU A 32 -18.00 0.88 14.09
N THR A 33 -17.16 1.10 13.07
CA THR A 33 -16.87 2.42 12.48
C THR A 33 -16.72 2.34 10.95
N PRO A 34 -17.81 2.17 10.19
CA PRO A 34 -17.78 1.99 8.73
C PRO A 34 -17.12 3.15 7.96
N GLU A 35 -16.98 4.31 8.60
CA GLU A 35 -16.33 5.51 8.05
C GLU A 35 -14.84 5.64 8.43
N SER A 36 -14.23 4.61 9.00
CA SER A 36 -12.80 4.62 9.32
C SER A 36 -11.93 4.72 8.05
N ALA A 37 -10.73 5.29 8.19
CA ALA A 37 -9.77 5.39 7.09
C ALA A 37 -8.36 4.99 7.54
N ILE A 38 -7.57 4.49 6.59
CA ILE A 38 -6.13 4.33 6.74
C ILE A 38 -5.46 5.56 6.14
N LYS A 39 -4.62 6.20 6.92
CA LYS A 39 -3.80 7.33 6.54
C LYS A 39 -2.37 6.84 6.32
N LEU A 40 -1.83 7.11 5.14
CA LEU A 40 -0.53 6.61 4.70
C LEU A 40 0.37 7.77 4.30
N LYS A 41 1.63 7.71 4.72
CA LYS A 41 2.72 8.55 4.24
C LYS A 41 3.82 7.64 3.70
N LEU A 42 4.11 7.78 2.41
CA LEU A 42 5.03 6.88 1.70
C LEU A 42 6.23 7.65 1.15
N SER A 43 7.35 6.96 1.05
CA SER A 43 8.48 7.38 0.23
C SER A 43 9.07 6.15 -0.47
N ILE A 44 9.81 6.36 -1.54
CA ILE A 44 10.66 5.30 -2.11
C ILE A 44 12.12 5.73 -2.03
N GLN A 45 13.01 4.78 -2.22
CA GLN A 45 14.42 5.00 -2.51
C GLN A 45 14.75 4.23 -3.77
N MET A 46 15.48 4.86 -4.68
CA MET A 46 15.94 4.24 -5.93
C MET A 46 17.39 4.68 -6.21
N PRO A 47 18.18 3.87 -6.94
CA PRO A 47 19.58 4.18 -7.20
C PRO A 47 19.77 5.40 -8.11
N THR A 48 18.86 5.60 -9.06
CA THR A 48 18.90 6.71 -10.02
C THR A 48 17.49 7.11 -10.41
N ASN A 49 17.28 8.39 -10.67
CA ASN A 49 16.09 8.90 -11.31
C ASN A 49 16.47 10.15 -12.14
N LYS A 50 15.97 10.23 -13.38
CA LYS A 50 16.14 11.40 -14.25
C LYS A 50 14.83 12.07 -14.63
N GLY A 51 13.71 11.56 -14.11
CA GLY A 51 12.37 12.01 -14.49
C GLY A 51 11.46 12.28 -13.28
N GLY A 52 10.17 12.32 -13.55
CA GLY A 52 9.11 12.50 -12.57
C GLY A 52 8.58 11.17 -12.06
N LEU A 53 8.53 11.00 -10.73
CA LEU A 53 8.07 9.78 -10.08
C LEU A 53 6.72 9.97 -9.43
N TYR A 54 5.88 8.95 -9.53
CA TYR A 54 4.60 8.91 -8.84
C TYR A 54 4.22 7.46 -8.52
N LEU A 55 3.30 7.31 -7.56
CA LEU A 55 2.80 6.02 -7.11
C LEU A 55 1.33 5.86 -7.48
N LYS A 56 0.97 4.63 -7.87
CA LYS A 56 -0.42 4.19 -8.04
C LYS A 56 -0.70 3.05 -7.07
N LEU A 57 -1.57 3.30 -6.10
CA LEU A 57 -2.09 2.27 -5.22
C LEU A 57 -3.39 1.73 -5.78
N SER A 58 -3.47 0.42 -5.95
CA SER A 58 -4.59 -0.24 -6.60
C SER A 58 -4.94 -1.55 -5.91
N GLN A 59 -6.17 -1.99 -6.07
CA GLN A 59 -6.65 -3.28 -5.61
C GLN A 59 -7.64 -3.84 -6.63
N GLN A 60 -7.49 -5.10 -7.04
CA GLN A 60 -8.35 -5.75 -8.03
C GLN A 60 -8.63 -4.89 -9.29
N LYS A 61 -7.61 -4.19 -9.80
CA LYS A 61 -7.68 -3.25 -10.95
C LYS A 61 -8.39 -1.91 -10.67
N LYS A 62 -8.99 -1.69 -9.49
CA LYS A 62 -9.46 -0.37 -9.03
C LYS A 62 -8.26 0.44 -8.54
N ILE A 63 -8.10 1.68 -9.00
CA ILE A 63 -7.15 2.63 -8.42
C ILE A 63 -7.78 3.21 -7.16
N LEU A 64 -7.10 3.06 -6.02
CA LEU A 64 -7.51 3.63 -4.74
C LEU A 64 -6.90 5.02 -4.55
N HIS A 65 -5.66 5.20 -4.99
CA HIS A 65 -4.97 6.48 -4.90
C HIS A 65 -3.87 6.61 -5.96
N GLU A 66 -3.66 7.83 -6.44
CA GLU A 66 -2.54 8.22 -7.30
C GLU A 66 -1.91 9.48 -6.71
N THR A 67 -0.60 9.46 -6.49
CA THR A 67 0.12 10.57 -5.86
C THR A 67 0.47 11.65 -6.88
N GLU A 68 0.90 12.81 -6.39
CA GLU A 68 1.56 13.82 -7.21
C GLU A 68 2.87 13.28 -7.83
N ILE A 69 3.31 13.93 -8.91
CA ILE A 69 4.60 13.64 -9.55
C ILE A 69 5.69 14.49 -8.89
N ILE A 70 6.73 13.84 -8.39
CA ILE A 70 7.93 14.48 -7.84
C ILE A 70 9.07 14.32 -8.84
N TRP A 71 9.65 15.43 -9.28
CA TRP A 71 10.67 15.46 -10.34
C TRP A 71 12.09 15.42 -9.78
N GLU A 72 12.98 14.71 -10.49
CA GLU A 72 14.43 14.75 -10.29
C GLU A 72 14.90 14.32 -8.88
N GLU A 73 14.09 13.52 -8.19
CA GLU A 73 14.40 13.02 -6.84
C GLU A 73 14.60 11.51 -6.85
N THR A 74 15.61 11.02 -6.14
CA THR A 74 15.89 9.57 -6.01
C THR A 74 15.21 8.97 -4.79
N SER A 75 14.88 9.80 -3.81
CA SER A 75 14.17 9.40 -2.60
C SER A 75 12.90 10.21 -2.34
N PRO A 76 11.94 10.25 -3.30
CA PRO A 76 10.76 11.10 -3.18
C PRO A 76 9.90 10.64 -2.00
N ALA A 77 9.40 11.60 -1.24
CA ALA A 77 8.43 11.41 -0.18
C ALA A 77 7.17 12.19 -0.54
N TRP A 78 6.04 11.48 -0.62
CA TRP A 78 4.76 12.08 -1.00
C TRP A 78 4.03 12.63 0.21
N LYS A 79 3.09 13.55 -0.06
CA LYS A 79 2.14 13.99 0.96
C LYS A 79 1.34 12.81 1.49
N GLU A 80 0.90 12.96 2.73
CA GLU A 80 0.03 12.01 3.37
C GLU A 80 -1.33 11.96 2.66
N PHE A 81 -1.88 10.76 2.51
CA PHE A 81 -3.19 10.53 1.90
C PHE A 81 -4.01 9.51 2.71
N GLN A 82 -5.32 9.49 2.49
CA GLN A 82 -6.25 8.62 3.20
C GLN A 82 -7.01 7.72 2.23
N ILE A 83 -7.30 6.50 2.69
CA ILE A 83 -8.13 5.52 1.99
C ILE A 83 -9.20 5.07 2.98
N ALA A 84 -10.47 5.25 2.63
CA ALA A 84 -11.56 4.77 3.46
C ALA A 84 -11.59 3.23 3.46
N PHE A 85 -11.81 2.60 4.62
CA PHE A 85 -11.83 1.13 4.71
C PHE A 85 -12.93 0.50 3.86
N GLN A 86 -14.05 1.20 3.66
CA GLN A 86 -15.13 0.75 2.77
C GLN A 86 -14.68 0.57 1.30
N GLU A 87 -13.57 1.19 0.90
CA GLU A 87 -12.99 1.04 -0.43
C GLU A 87 -11.97 -0.10 -0.54
N ILE A 88 -11.58 -0.68 0.59
CA ILE A 88 -10.55 -1.71 0.70
C ILE A 88 -11.24 -3.07 0.79
N ASP A 89 -10.95 -3.95 -0.17
CA ASP A 89 -11.31 -5.36 -0.08
C ASP A 89 -10.33 -6.10 0.84
N MET A 90 -10.77 -6.38 2.06
CA MET A 90 -9.96 -7.05 3.09
C MET A 90 -9.46 -8.45 2.70
N LYS A 91 -9.97 -9.05 1.62
CA LYS A 91 -9.57 -10.39 1.15
C LYS A 91 -8.41 -10.38 0.17
N HIS A 92 -8.06 -9.22 -0.38
CA HIS A 92 -7.07 -9.13 -1.46
C HIS A 92 -5.94 -8.17 -1.09
N PRO A 93 -4.68 -8.46 -1.46
CA PRO A 93 -3.60 -7.54 -1.22
C PRO A 93 -3.77 -6.26 -2.04
N MET A 94 -3.26 -5.16 -1.50
CA MET A 94 -3.09 -3.94 -2.29
C MET A 94 -1.79 -4.02 -3.09
N LYS A 95 -1.81 -3.38 -4.26
CA LYS A 95 -0.67 -3.28 -5.15
C LYS A 95 -0.29 -1.82 -5.32
N LEU A 96 0.90 -1.48 -4.85
CA LEU A 96 1.51 -0.18 -5.08
C LEU A 96 2.48 -0.27 -6.25
N VAL A 97 2.31 0.57 -7.26
CA VAL A 97 3.15 0.60 -8.46
C VAL A 97 3.86 1.94 -8.56
N CYS A 98 5.18 1.90 -8.71
CA CYS A 98 6.00 3.07 -9.00
C CYS A 98 6.11 3.26 -10.51
N TRP A 99 5.83 4.49 -10.95
CA TRP A 99 5.88 4.90 -12.35
C TRP A 99 6.82 6.10 -12.52
N ALA A 100 7.46 6.18 -13.69
CA ALA A 100 8.24 7.32 -14.13
C ALA A 100 7.59 8.03 -15.32
N LYS A 101 7.81 9.34 -15.40
CA LYS A 101 7.70 10.13 -16.63
C LYS A 101 9.06 10.70 -16.95
N GLU A 102 9.51 10.59 -18.19
CA GLU A 102 10.81 11.13 -18.58
C GLU A 102 10.77 12.66 -18.54
N GLU A 103 9.70 13.26 -19.06
CA GLU A 103 9.58 14.71 -19.20
C GLU A 103 8.22 15.28 -18.78
N LYS A 104 8.21 16.56 -18.37
CA LYS A 104 6.97 17.28 -18.02
C LYS A 104 6.06 17.38 -19.24
N GLY A 105 4.81 16.97 -19.08
CA GLY A 105 3.80 17.00 -20.15
C GLY A 105 3.69 15.72 -20.97
N GLN A 106 4.61 14.76 -20.80
CA GLN A 106 4.50 13.45 -21.43
C GLN A 106 3.27 12.69 -20.88
N LYS A 107 2.53 12.05 -21.80
CA LYS A 107 1.33 11.25 -21.45
C LYS A 107 1.67 9.81 -21.07
N THR A 108 2.75 9.27 -21.63
CA THR A 108 3.22 7.93 -21.34
C THR A 108 3.94 7.89 -19.99
N SER A 109 3.98 6.71 -19.38
CA SER A 109 4.71 6.49 -18.13
C SER A 109 5.31 5.09 -18.14
N ASP A 110 6.52 4.99 -17.61
CA ASP A 110 7.26 3.74 -17.53
C ASP A 110 7.08 3.10 -16.17
N PHE A 111 6.85 1.79 -16.18
CA PHE A 111 6.80 1.00 -14.96
C PHE A 111 8.22 0.85 -14.40
N LEU A 112 8.42 1.24 -13.15
CA LEU A 112 9.70 1.06 -12.47
C LEU A 112 9.72 -0.12 -11.52
N GLY A 113 8.61 -0.37 -10.82
CA GLY A 113 8.53 -1.45 -9.84
C GLY A 113 7.18 -1.49 -9.13
N MET A 114 6.96 -2.53 -8.34
CA MET A 114 5.76 -2.68 -7.53
C MET A 114 6.04 -3.32 -6.18
N ALA A 115 5.19 -3.03 -5.19
CA ALA A 115 5.12 -3.78 -3.94
C ALA A 115 3.69 -4.33 -3.77
N MET A 116 3.61 -5.60 -3.36
CA MET A 116 2.37 -6.19 -2.86
C MET A 116 2.32 -5.95 -1.36
N ILE A 117 1.18 -5.42 -0.89
CA ILE A 117 0.97 -5.04 0.49
C ILE A 117 -0.21 -5.88 0.99
N GLU A 118 0.09 -6.87 1.82
CA GLU A 118 -0.94 -7.58 2.55
C GLU A 118 -1.60 -6.63 3.55
N ILE A 119 -2.92 -6.59 3.56
CA ILE A 119 -3.65 -5.66 4.42
C ILE A 119 -3.35 -5.96 5.89
N SER A 120 -3.25 -7.24 6.26
CA SER A 120 -2.86 -7.68 7.60
C SER A 120 -1.48 -7.17 8.05
N ASP A 121 -0.56 -6.94 7.11
CA ASP A 121 0.78 -6.45 7.41
C ASP A 121 0.79 -4.93 7.67
N LEU A 122 -0.14 -4.16 7.08
CA LEU A 122 -0.26 -2.72 7.35
C LEU A 122 -0.51 -2.40 8.83
N PHE A 123 -1.18 -3.31 9.55
CA PHE A 123 -1.45 -3.14 10.99
C PHE A 123 -0.25 -3.46 11.87
N GLN A 124 0.72 -4.17 11.32
CA GLN A 124 1.97 -4.52 12.00
C GLN A 124 3.09 -3.56 11.64
N PHE A 125 2.99 -2.89 10.48
CA PHE A 125 3.96 -1.91 10.06
C PHE A 125 4.04 -0.76 11.07
N GLN A 126 5.23 -0.65 11.67
CA GLN A 126 5.63 0.53 12.40
C GLN A 126 6.10 1.61 11.43
N SER A 127 6.15 2.86 11.90
CA SER A 127 6.82 3.94 11.18
C SER A 127 8.24 3.53 10.80
N ASN A 128 8.59 3.71 9.52
CA ASN A 128 9.81 3.27 8.84
C ASN A 128 9.89 1.79 8.44
N SER A 129 8.78 1.05 8.49
CA SER A 129 8.71 -0.26 7.82
C SER A 129 9.01 -0.10 6.33
N SER A 130 9.65 -1.12 5.73
CA SER A 130 10.04 -1.06 4.33
C SER A 130 9.73 -2.37 3.61
N LEU A 131 9.47 -2.25 2.31
CA LEU A 131 9.26 -3.37 1.40
C LEU A 131 10.15 -3.19 0.18
N PRO A 132 10.79 -4.27 -0.34
CA PRO A 132 11.47 -4.18 -1.61
C PRO A 132 10.47 -3.90 -2.73
N LEU A 133 10.86 -3.06 -3.69
CA LEU A 133 10.14 -2.99 -4.95
C LEU A 133 10.53 -4.20 -5.80
N CYS A 134 9.57 -4.78 -6.50
CA CYS A 134 9.73 -5.93 -7.37
C CYS A 134 9.42 -5.55 -8.83
N ASN A 135 10.00 -6.31 -9.77
CA ASN A 135 9.68 -6.19 -11.18
C ASN A 135 8.32 -6.85 -11.51
N ARG A 136 7.93 -6.88 -12.80
CA ARG A 136 6.67 -7.47 -13.27
C ARG A 136 6.50 -8.97 -12.97
N PHE A 137 7.58 -9.67 -12.68
CA PHE A 137 7.64 -11.10 -12.37
C PHE A 137 7.79 -11.35 -10.86
N ASN A 138 7.56 -10.33 -10.04
CA ASN A 138 7.70 -10.38 -8.59
C ASN A 138 9.13 -10.68 -8.07
N ALA A 139 10.15 -10.45 -8.91
CA ALA A 139 11.53 -10.54 -8.46
C ALA A 139 11.99 -9.19 -7.85
N PRO A 140 12.64 -9.18 -6.68
CA PRO A 140 13.12 -7.96 -6.04
C PRO A 140 14.06 -7.17 -6.95
N LEU A 141 13.86 -5.86 -6.99
CA LEU A 141 14.72 -4.90 -7.67
C LEU A 141 15.82 -4.46 -6.71
N LYS A 142 17.06 -4.48 -7.20
CA LYS A 142 18.23 -4.13 -6.40
C LYS A 142 18.18 -2.65 -6.01
N ASP A 143 18.45 -2.36 -4.73
CA ASP A 143 18.57 -1.00 -4.18
C ASP A 143 17.29 -0.13 -4.35
N MET A 144 16.12 -0.77 -4.53
CA MET A 144 14.84 -0.11 -4.68
C MET A 144 13.87 -0.52 -3.56
N MET A 145 13.49 0.43 -2.72
CA MET A 145 12.70 0.17 -1.52
C MET A 145 11.52 1.13 -1.42
N LEU A 146 10.37 0.63 -1.00
CA LEU A 146 9.25 1.39 -0.49
C LEU A 146 9.40 1.54 1.02
N PHE A 147 9.15 2.73 1.54
CA PHE A 147 9.11 3.01 2.98
C PHE A 147 7.76 3.57 3.40
N PHE A 148 7.22 3.01 4.48
CA PHE A 148 6.07 3.54 5.19
C PHE A 148 6.58 4.53 6.25
N ARG A 149 6.49 5.83 5.94
CA ARG A 149 6.96 6.91 6.83
C ARG A 149 5.94 7.26 7.91
N GLY A 150 4.68 6.88 7.72
CA GLY A 150 3.61 7.03 8.69
C GLY A 150 2.42 6.17 8.27
N ILE A 151 1.83 5.49 9.25
CA ILE A 151 0.58 4.75 9.10
C ILE A 151 -0.27 5.10 10.32
N GLU A 152 -1.44 5.63 10.08
CA GLU A 152 -2.41 5.94 11.13
C GLU A 152 -3.77 5.38 10.72
N ILE A 153 -4.45 4.74 11.66
CA ILE A 153 -5.83 4.27 11.48
C ILE A 153 -6.69 5.24 12.25
N THR A 154 -7.44 6.06 11.51
CA THR A 154 -8.28 7.08 12.12
C THR A 154 -9.70 6.53 12.21
N PRO A 155 -10.18 6.12 13.39
CA PRO A 155 -11.60 5.90 13.59
C PRO A 155 -12.31 7.25 13.48
N LYS A 156 -13.42 7.32 12.73
CA LYS A 156 -14.24 8.54 12.75
C LYS A 156 -14.73 8.72 14.19
N ARG A 157 -14.31 9.79 14.86
CA ARG A 157 -14.96 10.20 16.12
C ARG A 157 -16.44 10.37 15.80
N LEU A 158 -17.29 9.61 16.49
CA LEU A 158 -18.68 10.02 16.67
C LEU A 158 -18.61 11.46 17.16
N SER A 159 -19.08 12.40 16.35
CA SER A 159 -19.29 13.77 16.82
C SER A 159 -20.13 13.63 18.08
N ALA A 160 -19.54 13.91 19.24
CA ALA A 160 -20.30 14.12 20.45
C ALA A 160 -21.25 15.26 20.10
N VAL A 161 -22.51 14.91 19.84
CA VAL A 161 -23.59 15.87 19.84
C VAL A 161 -23.56 16.42 21.26
N SER A 162 -22.97 17.61 21.43
CA SER A 162 -23.19 18.41 22.62
C SER A 162 -24.68 18.73 22.62
N ASN A 163 -25.47 17.84 23.22
CA ASN A 163 -26.80 18.20 23.70
C ASN A 163 -26.56 19.21 24.81
N ASN A 164 -26.41 20.49 24.42
CA ASN A 164 -26.76 21.60 25.28
C ASN A 164 -28.27 21.48 25.47
N VAL A 165 -28.67 20.70 26.48
CA VAL A 165 -29.95 20.88 27.13
C VAL A 165 -29.74 22.06 28.06
N ASP A 166 -30.01 23.26 27.54
CA ASP A 166 -30.24 24.42 28.39
C ASP A 166 -31.53 24.12 29.19
N LEU A 167 -31.36 23.98 30.50
CA LEU A 167 -32.43 23.95 31.51
C LEU A 167 -32.70 25.39 32.01
#